data_AF-A0A6L5YX01-F1
#
_entry.id   AF-A0A6L5YX01-F1
#
_cell.length_a   1.000
_cell.length_b   1.000
_cell.length_c   1.000
_cell.angle_alpha   90.00
_cell.angle_beta   90.00
_cell.angle_gamma   90.00
#
_symmetry.space_group_name_H-M   'P 1'
#
loop_
_entity.id
_entity.type
_entity.pdbx_description
1 polymer ?
#
loop_
_entity_poly.entity_id
_entity_poly.type
_entity_poly.pdbx_seq_one_letter_code
_entity_poly.pdbx_strand_id
1 'polypeptide(L)'
;MRRAAPILGCALILAPAAAAQNRQPISTSMVECAAIYGEMAGVAERRRRDAADIRLIRDGAARFAEAAADQARAEGHADAQAHLSPVYAGMARKWDGRLANPLHLFENRNWINYCRALGRDRGILD
;
A
#
# COMPACT_ATOMS: atom_id res chain seq x y z
N MET A 1 40.69 -42.91 -14.63
CA MET A 1 39.48 -42.64 -13.82
C MET A 1 39.43 -41.14 -13.52
N ARG A 2 38.60 -40.37 -14.24
CA ARG A 2 38.49 -38.91 -14.09
C ARG A 2 37.43 -38.58 -13.04
N ARG A 3 37.80 -37.82 -12.01
CA ARG A 3 36.90 -37.33 -10.96
C ARG A 3 36.11 -36.13 -11.49
N ALA A 4 34.78 -36.23 -11.49
CA ALA A 4 33.89 -35.10 -11.79
C ALA A 4 33.66 -34.29 -10.50
N ALA A 5 33.90 -32.98 -10.56
CA ALA A 5 33.59 -32.04 -9.49
C ALA A 5 32.14 -31.54 -9.64
N PRO A 6 31.34 -31.48 -8.55
CA PRO A 6 30.01 -30.89 -8.63
C PRO A 6 30.12 -29.36 -8.55
N ILE A 7 29.67 -28.69 -9.61
CA ILE A 7 29.47 -27.24 -9.64
C ILE A 7 28.28 -26.94 -8.72
N LEU A 8 28.57 -26.37 -7.55
CA LEU A 8 27.60 -25.87 -6.59
C LEU A 8 26.94 -24.62 -7.18
N GLY A 9 25.85 -24.82 -7.93
CA GLY A 9 25.03 -23.75 -8.49
C GLY A 9 24.29 -23.02 -7.39
N CYS A 10 24.83 -21.88 -6.95
CA CYS A 10 24.12 -20.90 -6.13
C CYS A 10 22.99 -20.28 -6.97
N ALA A 11 21.82 -20.92 -6.93
CA ALA A 11 20.58 -20.34 -7.41
C ALA A 11 20.19 -19.20 -6.45
N LEU A 12 20.59 -17.98 -6.80
CA LEU A 12 20.05 -16.75 -6.24
C LEU A 12 18.57 -16.65 -6.66
N ILE A 13 17.68 -17.19 -5.82
CA ILE A 13 16.24 -17.04 -5.98
C ILE A 13 15.92 -15.57 -5.70
N LEU A 14 15.76 -14.79 -6.77
CA LEU A 14 15.12 -13.48 -6.76
C LEU A 14 13.67 -13.65 -6.29
N ALA A 15 13.44 -13.57 -4.98
CA ALA A 15 12.09 -13.53 -4.43
C ALA A 15 11.39 -12.24 -4.93
N PRO A 16 10.23 -12.35 -5.58
CA PRO A 16 9.53 -11.17 -6.09
C PRO A 16 9.01 -10.34 -4.91
N ALA A 17 9.24 -9.03 -4.95
CA ALA A 17 8.77 -8.06 -3.95
C ALA A 17 7.24 -8.09 -3.69
N ALA A 18 6.46 -8.74 -4.56
CA ALA A 18 5.04 -9.01 -4.37
C ALA A 18 4.74 -9.90 -3.15
N ALA A 19 5.69 -10.72 -2.68
CA ALA A 19 5.48 -11.60 -1.54
C ALA A 19 5.37 -10.88 -0.18
N ALA A 20 5.84 -9.62 -0.09
CA ALA A 20 5.75 -8.84 1.15
C ALA A 20 4.34 -8.30 1.40
N GLN A 21 3.58 -7.97 0.35
CA GLN A 21 2.21 -7.46 0.45
C GLN A 21 1.24 -8.52 1.00
N ASN A 22 1.54 -9.80 0.81
CA ASN A 22 0.67 -10.92 1.19
C ASN A 22 0.88 -11.42 2.64
N ARG A 23 1.68 -10.71 3.45
CA ARG A 23 1.99 -11.12 4.83
C ARG A 23 1.45 -10.19 5.92
N GLN A 24 0.88 -9.03 5.55
CA GLN A 24 0.31 -8.10 6.52
C GLN A 24 -1.21 -8.29 6.64
N PRO A 25 -1.81 -7.95 7.79
CA PRO A 25 -3.27 -7.88 7.92
C PRO A 25 -3.89 -6.98 6.85
N ILE A 26 -5.12 -7.29 6.43
CA ILE A 26 -5.79 -6.51 5.39
C ILE A 26 -6.11 -5.11 5.91
N SER A 27 -6.46 -4.96 7.19
CA SER A 27 -6.65 -3.63 7.78
C SER A 27 -5.41 -2.74 7.61
N THR A 28 -4.21 -3.28 7.84
CA THR A 28 -2.93 -2.60 7.59
C THR A 28 -2.75 -2.23 6.11
N SER A 29 -3.08 -3.15 5.19
CA SER A 29 -3.06 -2.85 3.75
C SER A 29 -4.01 -1.72 3.37
N MET A 30 -5.20 -1.66 3.96
CA MET A 30 -6.16 -0.57 3.72
C MET A 30 -5.66 0.76 4.28
N VAL A 31 -5.03 0.77 5.46
CA VAL A 31 -4.36 1.96 6.01
C VAL A 31 -3.27 2.47 5.08
N GLU A 32 -2.46 1.57 4.53
CA GLU A 32 -1.43 1.95 3.56
C GLU A 32 -2.04 2.55 2.28
N CYS A 33 -3.14 1.97 1.78
CA CYS A 33 -3.88 2.53 0.65
C CYS A 33 -4.47 3.91 0.96
N ALA A 34 -5.00 4.14 2.16
CA ALA A 34 -5.45 5.46 2.59
C ALA A 34 -4.29 6.48 2.57
N ALA A 35 -3.11 6.11 3.06
CA ALA A 35 -1.92 6.97 3.03
C ALA A 35 -1.45 7.27 1.59
N ILE A 36 -1.44 6.27 0.71
CA ILE A 36 -1.09 6.42 -0.71
C ILE A 36 -2.04 7.39 -1.40
N TYR A 37 -3.36 7.23 -1.20
CA TYR A 37 -4.35 8.15 -1.78
C TYR A 37 -4.22 9.56 -1.19
N GLY A 38 -3.93 9.70 0.10
CA GLY A 38 -3.60 10.99 0.71
C GLY A 38 -2.40 11.68 0.04
N GLU A 39 -1.30 10.95 -0.19
CA GLU A 39 -0.14 11.49 -0.89
C GLU A 39 -0.45 11.81 -2.37
N MET A 40 -1.25 10.98 -3.05
CA MET A 40 -1.70 11.26 -4.42
C MET A 40 -2.48 12.58 -4.49
N ALA A 41 -3.39 12.83 -3.53
CA ALA A 41 -4.11 14.09 -3.44
C ALA A 41 -3.15 15.27 -3.20
N GLY A 42 -2.18 15.13 -2.30
CA GLY A 42 -1.16 16.15 -2.05
C GLY A 42 -0.30 16.44 -3.28
N VAL A 43 0.12 15.43 -4.03
CA VAL A 43 0.81 15.60 -5.33
C VAL A 43 -0.09 16.32 -6.33
N ALA A 44 -1.37 15.96 -6.42
CA ALA A 44 -2.32 16.57 -7.34
C ALA A 44 -2.54 18.06 -7.02
N GLU A 45 -2.62 18.42 -5.74
CA GLU A 45 -2.69 19.81 -5.27
C GLU A 45 -1.44 20.61 -5.64
N ARG A 46 -0.24 20.08 -5.37
CA ARG A 46 1.02 20.72 -5.75
C ARG A 46 1.13 20.93 -7.26
N ARG A 47 0.54 20.03 -8.05
CA ARG A 47 0.46 20.10 -9.51
C ARG A 47 -0.73 20.91 -10.05
N ARG A 48 -1.54 21.53 -9.17
CA ARG A 48 -2.72 22.34 -9.54
C ARG A 48 -3.69 21.60 -10.46
N ARG A 49 -3.94 20.32 -10.15
CA ARG A 49 -4.96 19.52 -10.83
C ARG A 49 -6.36 20.03 -10.49
N ASP A 50 -7.35 19.54 -11.23
CA ASP A 50 -8.74 19.92 -11.03
C ASP A 50 -9.21 19.59 -9.60
N ALA A 51 -10.05 20.45 -9.02
CA ALA A 51 -10.51 20.30 -7.65
C ALA A 51 -11.43 19.08 -7.47
N ALA A 52 -12.18 18.67 -8.51
CA ALA A 52 -13.00 17.48 -8.46
C ALA A 52 -12.14 16.21 -8.43
N ASP A 53 -11.06 16.16 -9.22
CA ASP A 53 -10.09 15.05 -9.18
C ASP A 53 -9.47 14.91 -7.78
N ILE A 54 -9.05 16.04 -7.18
CA ILE A 54 -8.45 16.05 -5.83
C ILE A 54 -9.44 15.54 -4.78
N ARG A 55 -10.70 15.99 -4.84
CA ARG A 55 -11.76 15.52 -3.94
C ARG A 55 -11.99 14.02 -4.09
N LEU A 56 -12.12 13.52 -5.32
CA LEU A 56 -12.31 12.09 -5.58
C LEU A 56 -11.18 11.24 -4.98
N ILE A 57 -9.93 11.70 -5.07
CA ILE A 57 -8.79 10.99 -4.47
C ILE A 57 -8.87 11.02 -2.93
N ARG A 58 -9.21 12.17 -2.33
CA ARG A 58 -9.37 12.32 -0.88
C ARG A 58 -10.50 11.45 -0.35
N ASP A 59 -11.61 11.35 -1.08
CA ASP A 59 -12.75 10.50 -0.73
C ASP A 59 -12.35 9.02 -0.75
N GLY A 60 -11.56 8.59 -1.75
CA GLY A 60 -10.96 7.26 -1.78
C GLY A 60 -10.08 6.97 -0.55
N ALA A 61 -9.25 7.94 -0.14
CA ALA A 61 -8.43 7.81 1.07
C ALA A 61 -9.30 7.61 2.33
N ALA A 62 -10.35 8.41 2.49
CA ALA A 62 -11.28 8.32 3.61
C ALA A 62 -12.03 6.98 3.63
N ARG A 63 -12.55 6.52 2.48
CA ARG A 63 -13.24 5.23 2.37
C ARG A 63 -12.33 4.05 2.70
N PHE A 64 -11.06 4.07 2.28
CA PHE A 64 -10.10 3.07 2.73
C PHE A 64 -9.88 3.12 4.24
N ALA A 65 -9.86 4.32 4.81
CA ALA A 65 -9.59 4.48 6.21
C ALA A 65 -10.69 3.93 7.12
N GLU A 66 -11.94 4.18 6.74
CA GLU A 66 -13.13 3.62 7.37
C GLU A 66 -13.17 2.10 7.23
N ALA A 67 -12.97 1.59 6.01
CA ALA A 67 -12.95 0.15 5.75
C ALA A 67 -11.83 -0.58 6.52
N ALA A 68 -10.69 0.08 6.75
CA ALA A 68 -9.62 -0.48 7.57
C ALA A 68 -10.07 -0.72 9.00
N ALA A 69 -10.84 0.21 9.59
CA ALA A 69 -11.34 0.07 10.96
C ALA A 69 -12.33 -1.10 11.07
N ASP A 70 -13.23 -1.25 10.11
CA ASP A 70 -14.17 -2.38 10.06
C ASP A 70 -13.44 -3.71 9.87
N GLN A 71 -12.45 -3.74 8.98
CA GLN A 71 -11.60 -4.90 8.76
C GLN A 71 -10.78 -5.27 10.01
N ALA A 72 -10.25 -4.29 10.75
CA ALA A 72 -9.50 -4.55 11.98
C ALA A 72 -10.38 -5.19 13.06
N ARG A 73 -11.65 -4.77 13.17
CA ARG A 73 -12.62 -5.42 14.07
C ARG A 73 -12.87 -6.87 13.63
N ALA A 74 -13.04 -7.12 12.34
CA ALA A 74 -13.19 -8.47 11.78
C ALA A 74 -11.93 -9.34 11.98
N GLU A 75 -10.75 -8.72 12.03
CA GLU A 75 -9.47 -9.38 12.34
C GLU A 75 -9.26 -9.61 13.86
N GLY A 76 -10.21 -9.21 14.70
CA GLY A 76 -10.21 -9.48 16.15
C GLY A 76 -9.72 -8.32 17.03
N HIS A 77 -9.51 -7.13 16.45
CA HIS A 77 -9.13 -5.95 17.22
C HIS A 77 -10.38 -5.22 17.74
N ALA A 78 -10.71 -5.43 19.01
CA ALA A 78 -11.87 -4.79 19.66
C ALA A 78 -11.79 -3.25 19.62
N ASP A 79 -10.60 -2.70 19.87
CA ASP A 79 -10.31 -1.28 19.68
C ASP A 79 -9.50 -1.08 18.39
N ALA A 80 -10.21 -1.03 17.27
CA ALA A 80 -9.62 -0.80 15.96
C ALA A 80 -8.90 0.57 15.86
N GLN A 81 -9.37 1.60 16.56
CA GLN A 81 -8.78 2.92 16.48
C GLN A 81 -7.42 2.96 17.19
N ALA A 82 -7.34 2.45 18.42
CA ALA A 82 -6.07 2.35 19.13
C ALA A 82 -5.07 1.46 18.38
N HIS A 83 -5.55 0.38 17.75
CA HIS A 83 -4.72 -0.50 16.93
C HIS A 83 -4.16 0.19 15.67
N LEU A 84 -5.01 0.88 14.91
CA LEU A 84 -4.64 1.43 13.60
C LEU A 84 -3.97 2.80 13.66
N SER A 85 -4.22 3.61 14.69
CA SER A 85 -3.61 4.94 14.82
C SER A 85 -2.08 4.97 14.64
N PRO A 86 -1.28 4.10 15.31
CA PRO A 86 0.16 4.06 15.06
C PRO A 86 0.52 3.60 13.64
N VAL A 87 -0.30 2.72 13.04
CA VAL A 87 -0.12 2.24 11.66
C VAL A 87 -0.33 3.39 10.67
N TYR A 88 -1.39 4.19 10.84
CA TYR A 88 -1.63 5.40 10.03
C TYR A 88 -0.46 6.35 10.09
N ALA A 89 0.02 6.68 11.29
CA ALA A 89 1.13 7.60 11.46
C ALA A 89 2.42 7.07 10.79
N GLY A 90 2.66 5.75 10.87
CA GLY A 90 3.77 5.09 10.18
C GLY A 90 3.65 5.16 8.66
N MET A 91 2.47 4.85 8.11
CA MET A 91 2.23 4.84 6.66
C MET A 91 2.24 6.24 6.06
N ALA A 92 1.66 7.23 6.74
CA ALA A 92 1.73 8.62 6.32
C ALA A 92 3.20 9.08 6.17
N ARG A 93 4.05 8.81 7.17
CA ARG A 93 5.49 9.12 7.10
C ARG A 93 6.22 8.34 6.01
N LYS A 94 5.86 7.06 5.80
CA LYS A 94 6.47 6.21 4.75
C LYS A 94 6.20 6.75 3.34
N TRP A 95 5.03 7.34 3.13
CA TRP A 95 4.56 7.78 1.82
C TRP A 95 4.75 9.27 1.54
N ASP A 96 4.99 10.08 2.57
CA ASP A 96 5.26 11.51 2.42
C ASP A 96 6.38 11.80 1.41
N GLY A 97 6.04 12.55 0.36
CA GLY A 97 6.94 12.88 -0.75
C GLY A 97 7.36 11.72 -1.66
N ARG A 98 6.98 10.48 -1.33
CA ARG A 98 7.45 9.27 -2.01
C ARG A 98 6.96 9.17 -3.45
N LEU A 99 5.74 9.63 -3.73
CA LEU A 99 5.18 9.61 -5.09
C LEU A 99 5.82 10.64 -6.02
N ALA A 100 6.52 11.64 -5.48
CA ALA A 100 7.33 12.57 -6.26
C ALA A 100 8.76 12.07 -6.51
N ASN A 101 9.19 10.99 -5.83
CA ASN A 101 10.56 10.48 -5.90
C ASN A 101 10.70 9.36 -6.96
N PRO A 102 11.53 9.54 -8.01
CA PRO A 102 11.69 8.55 -9.07
C PRO A 102 12.35 7.24 -8.60
N LEU A 103 13.07 7.24 -7.47
CA LEU A 103 13.75 6.04 -6.95
C LEU A 103 12.78 4.94 -6.51
N HIS A 104 11.51 5.28 -6.26
CA HIS A 104 10.50 4.34 -5.78
C HIS A 104 9.43 3.99 -6.83
N LEU A 105 9.59 4.40 -8.10
CA LEU A 105 8.54 4.28 -9.12
C LEU A 105 7.94 2.87 -9.26
N PHE A 106 8.78 1.84 -9.29
CA PHE A 106 8.31 0.46 -9.46
C PHE A 106 7.48 -0.01 -8.26
N GLU A 107 7.99 0.20 -7.04
CA GLU A 107 7.30 -0.18 -5.82
C GLU A 107 6.01 0.63 -5.63
N ASN A 108 6.05 1.95 -5.88
CA ASN A 108 4.89 2.83 -5.85
C ASN A 108 3.80 2.34 -6.82
N ARG A 109 4.18 1.98 -8.04
CA ARG A 109 3.24 1.44 -9.04
C ARG A 109 2.60 0.14 -8.57
N ASN A 110 3.36 -0.77 -7.97
CA ASN A 110 2.82 -2.04 -7.46
C ASN A 110 1.82 -1.79 -6.33
N TRP A 111 2.12 -0.87 -5.43
CA TRP A 111 1.21 -0.46 -4.37
C TRP A 111 -0.07 0.20 -4.90
N ILE A 112 0.04 1.13 -5.85
CA ILE A 112 -1.13 1.77 -6.47
C ILE A 112 -2.01 0.74 -7.17
N ASN A 113 -1.42 -0.21 -7.89
CA ASN A 113 -2.16 -1.29 -8.55
C ASN A 113 -2.85 -2.20 -7.54
N TYR A 114 -2.16 -2.57 -6.46
CA TYR A 114 -2.73 -3.34 -5.36
C TYR A 114 -3.90 -2.60 -4.72
N CYS A 115 -3.76 -1.32 -4.38
CA CYS A 115 -4.82 -0.53 -3.78
C CYS A 115 -6.03 -0.40 -4.70
N ARG A 116 -5.84 -0.23 -6.01
CA ARG A 116 -6.95 -0.25 -6.97
C ARG A 116 -7.68 -1.59 -7.00
N ALA A 117 -6.93 -2.70 -6.99
CA ALA A 117 -7.52 -4.04 -6.98
C ALA A 117 -8.28 -4.31 -5.67
N LEU A 118 -7.67 -4.04 -4.53
CA LEU A 118 -8.29 -4.18 -3.21
C LEU A 118 -9.51 -3.26 -3.08
N GLY A 119 -9.41 -2.02 -3.55
CA GLY A 119 -10.51 -1.07 -3.47
C GLY A 119 -11.75 -1.54 -4.22
N ARG A 120 -11.58 -2.08 -5.43
CA ARG A 120 -12.69 -2.66 -6.20
C ARG A 120 -13.24 -3.94 -5.58
N ASP A 121 -12.37 -4.85 -5.12
CA ASP A 121 -12.75 -6.09 -4.44
C ASP A 121 -13.64 -5.82 -3.21
N ARG A 122 -13.38 -4.70 -2.51
CA ARG A 122 -14.08 -4.32 -1.28
C ARG A 122 -15.18 -3.28 -1.46
N GLY A 123 -15.49 -2.85 -2.70
CA GLY A 123 -16.48 -1.80 -2.96
C GLY A 123 -16.10 -0.42 -2.39
N ILE A 124 -14.82 -0.18 -2.17
CA ILE A 124 -14.25 1.10 -1.68
C ILE A 124 -14.00 2.06 -2.85
N LEU A 125 -13.75 1.52 -4.05
CA LEU A 125 -13.55 2.29 -5.26
C LEU A 125 -14.50 1.77 -6.33
N ASP A 126 -15.01 2.69 -7.14
CA ASP A 126 -15.91 2.40 -8.25
C ASP A 126 -15.12 2.03 -9.53
#